data_AF-A0A0Q4ZQ84-F1
#
_entry.id   AF-A0A0Q4ZQ84-F1
#
_cell.length_a   1.000
_cell.length_b   1.000
_cell.length_c   1.000
_cell.angle_alpha   90.00
_cell.angle_beta   90.00
_cell.angle_gamma   90.00
#
_symmetry.space_group_name_H-M   'P 1'
#
loop_
_entity.id
_entity.type
_entity.pdbx_description
1 polymer ?
#
loop_
_entity_poly.entity_id
_entity_poly.type
_entity_poly.pdbx_seq_one_letter_code
_entity_poly.pdbx_strand_id
1 'polypeptide(L)'
;MPRSGTDSSSTAYVTSSFVTMKLGERTVTTYDSSGITRNDAGGPMFDNMGTRCIGMRAVVGSEALNRGSCIDGDADGDQIFSSYEAKGTKGTHVFIGGTGKYAGISGTADDTSQSVTSPDGRGMTLVIHQSNGKLSP
;
A
#
# COMPACT_ATOMS: atom_id res chain seq x y z
N MET A 1 18.74 0.18 -10.89
CA MET A 1 18.12 -0.10 -9.59
C MET A 1 18.90 -1.20 -8.88
N PRO A 2 19.05 -1.14 -7.54
CA PRO A 2 19.73 -2.20 -6.80
C PRO A 2 18.99 -3.53 -6.99
N ARG A 3 19.72 -4.62 -7.26
CA ARG A 3 19.15 -5.95 -7.54
C ARG A 3 18.55 -6.64 -6.30
N SER A 4 18.92 -6.14 -5.13
CA SER A 4 18.40 -6.56 -3.84
C SER A 4 18.74 -5.48 -2.82
N GLY A 5 17.86 -5.23 -1.86
CA GLY A 5 18.11 -4.24 -0.84
C GLY A 5 16.95 -4.09 0.13
N THR A 6 17.20 -3.28 1.15
CA THR A 6 16.17 -2.76 2.04
C THR A 6 15.98 -1.29 1.69
N ASP A 7 14.75 -0.91 1.35
CA ASP A 7 14.38 0.49 1.08
C ASP A 7 13.23 0.89 2.01
N SER A 8 13.31 2.13 2.52
CA SER A 8 12.24 2.77 3.29
C SER A 8 11.46 3.69 2.37
N SER A 9 10.14 3.57 2.38
CA SER A 9 9.26 4.44 1.60
C SER A 9 7.97 4.73 2.35
N SER A 10 7.41 5.91 2.13
CA SER A 10 6.14 6.32 2.71
C SER A 10 5.10 6.59 1.63
N THR A 11 3.87 6.16 1.89
CA THR A 11 2.74 6.33 0.96
C THR A 11 1.62 7.11 1.62
N ALA A 12 1.28 8.25 1.02
CA ALA A 12 0.15 9.06 1.45
C ALA A 12 -1.08 8.70 0.62
N TYR A 13 -2.02 7.97 1.23
CA TYR A 13 -3.28 7.56 0.60
C TYR A 13 -4.42 8.52 0.91
N VAL A 14 -5.29 8.68 -0.08
CA VAL A 14 -6.62 9.28 0.04
C VAL A 14 -7.64 8.25 -0.44
N THR A 15 -8.64 7.95 0.38
CA THR A 15 -9.75 7.07 -0.01
C THR A 15 -10.78 7.85 -0.82
N SER A 16 -11.02 7.41 -2.05
CA SER A 16 -11.93 8.07 -3.00
C SER A 16 -13.37 7.58 -2.85
N SER A 17 -13.55 6.29 -2.55
CA SER A 17 -14.85 5.68 -2.34
C SER A 17 -14.76 4.53 -1.35
N PHE A 18 -15.87 4.27 -0.66
CA PHE A 18 -16.02 3.13 0.22
C PHE A 18 -17.48 2.71 0.33
N VAL A 19 -17.73 1.42 0.56
CA VAL A 19 -19.06 0.87 0.82
C VAL A 19 -18.97 -0.01 2.05
N THR A 20 -19.83 0.25 3.03
CA THR A 20 -19.86 -0.47 4.31
C THR A 20 -21.12 -1.31 4.43
N MET A 21 -20.95 -2.59 4.76
CA MET A 21 -22.00 -3.48 5.24
C MET A 21 -21.85 -3.71 6.74
N LYS A 22 -22.97 -3.87 7.45
CA LYS A 22 -23.00 -4.08 8.90
C LYS A 22 -23.89 -5.27 9.26
N LEU A 23 -23.41 -6.11 10.17
CA LEU A 23 -24.15 -7.19 10.82
C LEU A 23 -23.83 -7.19 12.32
N GLY A 24 -24.72 -6.66 13.14
CA GLY A 24 -24.46 -6.47 14.57
C GLY A 24 -23.23 -5.57 14.79
N GLU A 25 -22.25 -6.06 15.55
CA GLU A 25 -20.96 -5.38 15.79
C GLU A 25 -19.96 -5.52 14.65
N ARG A 26 -20.23 -6.40 13.68
CA ARG A 26 -19.34 -6.62 12.54
C ARG A 26 -19.58 -5.58 11.46
N THR A 27 -18.52 -4.94 10.99
CA THR A 27 -18.55 -4.09 9.80
C THR A 27 -17.56 -4.60 8.76
N VAL A 28 -17.95 -4.60 7.48
CA VAL A 28 -17.06 -4.85 6.36
C VAL A 28 -17.13 -3.64 5.44
N THR A 29 -16.01 -2.99 5.21
CA THR A 29 -15.90 -1.81 4.34
C THR A 29 -15.00 -2.14 3.16
N THR A 30 -15.53 -2.10 1.95
CA THR A 30 -14.73 -2.11 0.71
C THR A 30 -14.31 -0.69 0.39
N TYR A 31 -13.15 -0.49 -0.24
CA TYR A 31 -12.65 0.84 -0.56
C TYR A 31 -11.76 0.87 -1.80
N ASP A 32 -11.66 2.06 -2.37
CA ASP A 32 -10.72 2.44 -3.43
C ASP A 32 -9.90 3.63 -2.90
N SER A 33 -8.58 3.44 -2.82
CA SER A 33 -7.64 4.45 -2.33
C SER A 33 -6.58 4.72 -3.38
N SER A 34 -6.19 5.98 -3.50
CA SER A 34 -5.11 6.41 -4.39
C SER A 34 -4.14 7.29 -3.63
N GLY A 35 -2.88 7.34 -4.05
CA GLY A 35 -1.85 8.05 -3.31
C GLY A 35 -0.56 8.23 -4.09
N ILE A 36 0.45 8.70 -3.36
CA ILE A 36 1.81 8.83 -3.87
C ILE A 36 2.75 8.16 -2.89
N THR A 37 3.61 7.29 -3.41
CA THR A 37 4.71 6.63 -2.69
C THR A 37 6.00 7.42 -2.92
N ARG A 38 6.75 7.68 -1.84
CA ARG A 38 8.04 8.35 -1.87
C ARG A 38 9.10 7.53 -1.15
N ASN A 39 10.32 7.51 -1.69
CA ASN A 39 11.45 6.91 -0.99
C ASN A 39 11.92 7.88 0.10
N ASP A 40 12.02 7.41 1.35
CA ASP A 40 12.34 8.28 2.47
C ASP A 40 13.82 8.75 2.44
N ALA A 41 14.69 8.01 1.76
CA ALA A 41 16.09 8.36 1.55
C ALA A 41 16.34 9.11 0.22
N GLY A 42 15.30 9.38 -0.57
CA GLY A 42 15.40 10.03 -1.90
C GLY A 42 16.04 9.15 -2.97
N GLY A 43 16.12 7.83 -2.76
CA GLY A 43 16.59 6.88 -3.76
C GLY A 43 15.56 6.65 -4.88
N PRO A 44 15.97 6.14 -6.06
CA PRO A 44 15.07 6.01 -7.21
C PRO A 44 14.06 4.86 -7.12
N MET A 45 14.20 3.96 -6.13
CA MET A 45 13.28 2.84 -5.93
C MET A 45 12.11 3.30 -5.06
N PHE A 46 10.87 3.04 -5.48
CA PHE A 46 9.66 3.47 -4.76
C PHE A 46 9.55 5.00 -4.57
N ASP A 47 10.17 5.79 -5.45
CA ASP A 47 10.08 7.25 -5.39
C ASP A 47 9.15 7.83 -6.45
N ASN A 48 8.32 8.78 -6.02
CA ASN A 48 7.32 9.46 -6.84
C ASN A 48 6.44 8.52 -7.68
N MET A 49 6.05 7.38 -7.09
CA MET A 49 5.14 6.45 -7.74
C MET A 49 3.69 6.83 -7.42
N GLY A 50 2.83 6.86 -8.43
CA GLY A 50 1.39 6.93 -8.24
C GLY A 50 0.85 5.57 -7.86
N THR A 51 0.05 5.49 -6.80
CA THR A 51 -0.49 4.22 -6.31
C THR A 51 -2.00 4.20 -6.30
N ARG A 52 -2.58 3.03 -6.56
CA ARG A 52 -4.01 2.77 -6.35
C ARG A 52 -4.19 1.39 -5.72
N CYS A 53 -4.91 1.36 -4.60
CA CYS A 53 -5.26 0.14 -3.89
C CYS A 53 -6.77 -0.06 -3.86
N ILE A 54 -7.19 -1.30 -4.09
CA ILE A 54 -8.56 -1.75 -3.85
C ILE A 54 -8.52 -2.78 -2.73
N GLY A 55 -9.36 -2.60 -1.71
CA GLY A 55 -9.30 -3.42 -0.51
C GLY A 55 -10.61 -3.58 0.23
N MET A 56 -10.53 -4.37 1.30
CA MET A 56 -11.60 -4.51 2.28
C MET A 56 -11.04 -4.48 3.70
N ARG A 57 -11.75 -3.79 4.58
CA ARG A 57 -11.49 -3.76 6.02
C ARG A 57 -12.68 -4.36 6.77
N ALA A 58 -12.44 -5.45 7.49
CA ALA A 58 -13.39 -6.07 8.39
C ALA A 58 -13.06 -5.71 9.85
N VAL A 59 -14.07 -5.35 10.63
CA VAL A 59 -13.95 -5.02 12.06
C VAL A 59 -14.93 -5.86 12.86
N VAL A 60 -14.47 -6.42 13.97
CA VAL A 60 -15.29 -7.12 14.97
C VAL A 60 -14.75 -6.76 16.35
N GLY A 61 -15.54 -6.07 17.17
CA GLY A 61 -15.05 -5.55 18.44
C GLY A 61 -13.83 -4.63 18.23
N SER A 62 -12.71 -4.95 18.87
CA SER A 62 -11.43 -4.24 18.73
C SER A 62 -10.53 -4.77 17.60
N GLU A 63 -10.89 -5.89 16.97
CA GLU A 63 -10.07 -6.50 15.93
C GLU A 63 -10.42 -5.91 14.57
N ALA A 64 -9.39 -5.46 13.85
CA ALA A 64 -9.50 -5.00 12.47
C ALA A 64 -8.56 -5.79 11.58
N LEU A 65 -9.12 -6.44 10.56
CA LEU A 65 -8.38 -7.09 9.48
C LEU A 65 -8.58 -6.29 8.20
N ASN A 66 -7.49 -5.95 7.53
CA ASN A 66 -7.49 -5.23 6.28
C ASN A 66 -6.73 -6.02 5.23
N ARG A 67 -7.21 -6.07 4.00
CA ARG A 67 -6.53 -6.77 2.91
C ARG A 67 -6.93 -6.21 1.55
N GLY A 68 -6.06 -6.36 0.57
CA GLY A 68 -6.33 -5.89 -0.78
C GLY A 68 -5.14 -6.03 -1.71
N SER A 69 -5.20 -5.30 -2.81
CA SER A 69 -4.15 -5.26 -3.80
C SER A 69 -3.91 -3.83 -4.28
N CYS A 70 -2.68 -3.54 -4.68
CA CYS A 70 -2.24 -2.24 -5.14
C CYS A 70 -1.51 -2.35 -6.48
N ILE A 71 -1.64 -1.31 -7.29
CA ILE A 71 -0.76 -1.04 -8.43
C ILE A 71 -0.01 0.25 -8.12
N ASP A 72 1.30 0.19 -8.14
CA ASP A 72 2.21 1.33 -8.06
C ASP A 72 2.81 1.55 -9.45
N GLY A 73 2.66 2.74 -10.02
CA GLY A 73 3.19 3.12 -11.33
C GLY A 73 4.12 4.32 -11.24
N ASP A 74 5.21 4.30 -11.98
CA ASP A 74 6.13 5.43 -12.06
C ASP A 74 5.86 6.34 -13.29
N ALA A 75 6.68 7.37 -13.45
CA ALA A 75 6.58 8.32 -14.56
C ALA A 75 6.94 7.74 -15.94
N ASP A 76 7.67 6.62 -15.99
CA ASP A 76 8.01 5.92 -17.23
C ASP A 76 6.87 4.98 -17.68
N GLY A 77 5.88 4.75 -16.80
CA GLY A 77 4.77 3.84 -17.03
C GLY A 77 5.03 2.40 -16.59
N ASP A 78 6.15 2.15 -15.91
CA ASP A 78 6.47 0.85 -15.34
C ASP A 78 5.67 0.65 -14.04
N GLN A 79 5.18 -0.57 -13.83
CA GLN A 79 4.22 -0.88 -12.76
C GLN A 79 4.69 -2.01 -11.87
N ILE A 80 4.28 -1.96 -10.60
CA ILE A 80 4.40 -3.03 -9.61
C ILE A 80 2.99 -3.41 -9.16
N PHE A 81 2.71 -4.70 -9.11
CA PHE A 81 1.50 -5.25 -8.51
C PHE A 81 1.84 -5.91 -7.17
N SER A 82 1.12 -5.52 -6.13
CA SER A 82 1.27 -6.09 -4.79
C SER A 82 -0.08 -6.46 -4.17
N SER A 83 -0.07 -7.44 -3.26
CA SER A 83 -1.17 -7.67 -2.31
C SER A 83 -0.73 -7.28 -0.91
N TYR A 84 -1.66 -6.93 -0.04
CA TYR A 84 -1.35 -6.69 1.38
C TYR A 84 -2.37 -7.35 2.31
N GLU A 85 -1.93 -7.64 3.52
CA GLU A 85 -2.78 -7.93 4.67
C GLU A 85 -2.26 -7.14 5.89
N ALA A 86 -3.17 -6.58 6.67
CA ALA A 86 -2.86 -5.84 7.88
C ALA A 86 -3.82 -6.17 9.03
N LYS A 87 -3.28 -6.23 10.25
CA LYS A 87 -4.03 -6.37 11.50
C LYS A 87 -3.80 -5.13 12.35
N GLY A 88 -4.90 -4.42 12.63
CA GLY A 88 -4.81 -3.10 13.28
C GLY A 88 -4.02 -2.12 12.40
N THR A 89 -2.89 -1.62 12.92
CA THR A 89 -2.03 -0.65 12.22
C THR A 89 -0.83 -1.27 11.52
N LYS A 90 -0.60 -2.59 11.65
CA LYS A 90 0.58 -3.26 11.08
C LYS A 90 0.18 -4.17 9.94
N GLY A 91 0.93 -4.14 8.84
CA GLY A 91 0.70 -4.97 7.67
C GLY A 91 1.96 -5.48 7.02
N THR A 92 1.74 -6.28 5.98
CA THR A 92 2.77 -6.73 5.06
C THR A 92 2.22 -6.69 3.64
N HIS A 93 2.94 -6.00 2.75
CA HIS A 93 2.80 -6.10 1.31
C HIS A 93 3.65 -7.26 0.77
N VAL A 94 3.14 -7.94 -0.25
CA VAL A 94 3.85 -8.96 -1.03
C VAL A 94 3.91 -8.48 -2.47
N PHE A 95 5.11 -8.33 -3.02
CA PHE A 95 5.31 -7.99 -4.42
C PHE A 95 5.09 -9.24 -5.27
N ILE A 96 4.07 -9.20 -6.13
CA ILE A 96 3.62 -10.35 -6.93
C ILE A 96 4.22 -10.30 -8.35
N GLY A 97 4.40 -9.11 -8.90
CA GLY A 97 5.01 -8.93 -10.22
C GLY A 97 5.09 -7.47 -10.62
N GLY A 98 5.70 -7.22 -11.78
CA GLY A 98 5.85 -5.88 -12.33
C GLY A 98 6.13 -5.89 -13.82
N THR A 99 6.14 -4.70 -14.42
CA THR A 99 6.43 -4.46 -15.83
C THR A 99 7.71 -3.64 -16.00
N GLY A 100 8.23 -3.58 -17.23
CA GLY A 100 9.41 -2.78 -17.58
C GLY A 100 10.59 -3.03 -16.65
N LYS A 101 11.13 -1.98 -16.02
CA LYS A 101 12.27 -2.12 -15.09
C LYS A 101 11.97 -2.87 -13.79
N TYR A 102 10.69 -3.10 -13.48
CA TYR A 102 10.23 -3.90 -12.34
C TYR A 102 9.85 -5.34 -12.72
N ALA A 103 10.06 -5.76 -13.97
CA ALA A 103 9.88 -7.15 -14.35
C ALA A 103 10.69 -8.08 -13.43
N GLY A 104 10.06 -9.15 -12.93
CA GLY A 104 10.69 -10.09 -12.01
C GLY A 104 10.82 -9.61 -10.55
N ILE A 105 10.21 -8.48 -10.17
CA ILE A 105 10.18 -8.05 -8.76
C ILE A 105 9.52 -9.10 -7.87
N SER A 106 10.15 -9.36 -6.72
CA SER A 106 9.62 -10.23 -5.67
C SER A 106 10.12 -9.77 -4.30
N GLY A 107 9.40 -10.19 -3.26
CA GLY A 107 9.74 -9.86 -1.87
C GLY A 107 8.55 -9.31 -1.13
N THR A 108 8.82 -8.71 0.02
CA THR A 108 7.79 -8.16 0.90
C THR A 108 8.16 -6.77 1.38
N ALA A 109 7.16 -6.04 1.88
CA ALA A 109 7.39 -4.83 2.65
C ALA A 109 6.49 -4.84 3.88
N ASP A 110 7.10 -4.81 5.06
CA ASP A 110 6.33 -4.63 6.29
C ASP A 110 5.90 -3.17 6.38
N ASP A 111 4.68 -2.94 6.86
CA ASP A 111 4.10 -1.62 6.90
C ASP A 111 3.49 -1.26 8.26
N THR A 112 3.48 0.04 8.53
CA THR A 112 2.72 0.65 9.63
C THR A 112 1.86 1.78 9.10
N SER A 113 0.61 1.82 9.54
CA SER A 113 -0.38 2.78 9.08
C SER A 113 -0.84 3.71 10.21
N GLN A 114 -1.05 4.98 9.84
CA GLN A 114 -1.60 6.00 10.72
C GLN A 114 -2.65 6.82 9.97
N SER A 115 -3.76 7.09 10.64
CA SER A 115 -4.78 8.01 10.11
C SER A 115 -4.26 9.44 10.18
N VAL A 116 -4.47 10.19 9.10
CA VAL A 116 -4.08 11.59 8.99
C VAL A 116 -5.33 12.41 8.76
N THR A 117 -5.44 13.55 9.45
CA THR A 117 -6.52 14.50 9.21
C THR A 117 -6.27 15.21 7.88
N SER A 118 -7.21 15.11 6.96
CA SER A 118 -7.18 15.90 5.73
C SER A 118 -7.77 17.29 5.95
N PRO A 119 -7.27 18.32 5.26
CA PRO A 119 -7.88 19.65 5.30
C PRO A 119 -9.32 19.69 4.75
N ASP A 120 -9.70 18.72 3.92
CA ASP A 120 -11.00 18.64 3.25
C ASP A 120 -11.94 17.58 3.85
N GLY A 121 -11.55 16.93 4.95
CA GLY A 121 -12.36 15.94 5.66
C GLY A 121 -12.38 14.52 5.04
N ARG A 122 -11.69 14.29 3.92
CA ARG A 122 -11.50 12.94 3.36
C ARG A 122 -10.65 12.04 4.27
N GLY A 123 -10.89 10.73 4.22
CA GLY A 123 -10.04 9.75 4.88
C GLY A 123 -8.64 9.73 4.25
N MET A 124 -7.64 10.15 5.02
CA MET A 124 -6.23 10.04 4.65
C MET A 124 -5.50 9.08 5.57
N THR A 125 -4.60 8.29 4.98
CA THR A 125 -3.75 7.35 5.71
C THR A 125 -2.32 7.52 5.22
N LEU A 126 -1.38 7.70 6.15
CA LEU A 126 0.04 7.54 5.86
C LEU A 126 0.42 6.10 6.18
N VAL A 127 1.08 5.45 5.23
CA VAL A 127 1.63 4.11 5.40
C VAL A 127 3.13 4.18 5.23
N ILE A 128 3.89 3.73 6.23
CA ILE A 128 5.34 3.68 6.21
C ILE A 128 5.74 2.23 5.94
N HIS A 129 6.48 2.01 4.86
CA HIS A 129 6.90 0.70 4.39
C HIS A 129 8.41 0.50 4.64
N GLN A 130 8.75 -0.70 5.11
CA GLN A 130 10.12 -1.22 5.17
C GLN A 130 10.21 -2.41 4.22
N SER A 131 10.70 -2.16 3.02
CA SER A 131 10.76 -3.17 1.96
C SER A 131 12.00 -4.04 2.09
N ASN A 132 11.85 -5.34 1.86
CA ASN A 132 12.91 -6.32 1.72
C ASN A 132 12.67 -7.06 0.40
N GLY A 133 13.27 -6.53 -0.67
CA GLY A 133 12.96 -6.94 -2.04
C GLY A 133 14.17 -7.40 -2.84
N LYS A 134 13.90 -8.23 -3.86
CA LYS A 134 14.87 -8.58 -4.91
C LYS A 134 14.22 -8.33 -6.28
N LEU A 135 14.99 -7.75 -7.19
CA LEU A 135 14.66 -7.74 -8.62
C LEU A 135 15.32 -8.98 -9.23
N SER A 136 14.51 -9.98 -9.63
CA SER A 136 15.02 -11.15 -10.37
C SER A 136 15.45 -10.72 -11.78
N PRO A 137 16.49 -11.35 -12.37
CA PRO A 137 16.88 -11.14 -13.77
C PRO A 137 15.76 -11.49 -14.77
#